data_AF-A0A8C4VHC6-F1
#
_entry.id   AF-A0A8C4VHC6-F1
#
_cell.length_a   1.000
_cell.length_b   1.000
_cell.length_c   1.000
_cell.angle_alpha   90.00
_cell.angle_beta   90.00
_cell.angle_gamma   90.00
#
_symmetry.space_group_name_H-M   'P 1'
#
loop_
_entity.id
_entity.type
_entity.pdbx_description
1 polymer ?
#
loop_
_entity_poly.entity_id
_entity_poly.type
_entity_poly.pdbx_seq_one_letter_code
_entity_poly.pdbx_strand_id
1 'polypeptide(L)'
;MNFTNCTTEANVAVKPKTVTEKMLITLTLAIITILTMLLNSAVITAIGTTKKLHQPANYLICSLAVTDLLVALLVMPLSITYIVMDTWTLGYFICEIWLSVDMTCCTCSILHLCVIALDRYWAITDAIEYARKRTAKRAGLMIVTVWTISIFISMPPLFWRNHHSVTIPSECRIQHDHVIYTIYSTFGAFYIPLTLILILYYRIYHAAKSLYQKRGSSRHLSNKSTDSQNSFASCKLTQTFCVSDFSTSDPITEFDKIHASVRFPPVDNDLELAGDRQQISSTRERKAARILGLILGAFILSWLPFFIKELIVGLSVRKVSAEVADFLTWLGYVNSLINPLLYTSFNEDFKMAFKKLIRCWENS
;
A
#
# COMPACT_ATOMS: atom_id res chain seq x y z
N MET A 1 -4.82 -11.37 55.96
CA MET A 1 -3.61 -11.89 55.29
C MET A 1 -2.83 -10.70 54.76
N ASN A 2 -1.68 -10.41 55.38
CA ASN A 2 -0.76 -9.35 54.98
C ASN A 2 -0.07 -9.74 53.67
N PHE A 3 -0.26 -8.96 52.61
CA PHE A 3 0.59 -9.01 51.43
C PHE A 3 1.63 -7.89 51.51
N THR A 4 2.57 -8.03 52.45
CA THR A 4 3.83 -7.28 52.46
C THR A 4 4.90 -8.22 51.93
N ASN A 5 5.25 -8.05 50.65
CA ASN A 5 6.56 -8.29 50.05
C ASN A 5 6.41 -8.16 48.53
N CYS A 6 6.39 -6.92 48.03
CA CYS A 6 6.75 -6.67 46.64
C CYS A 6 8.22 -6.23 46.67
N THR A 7 9.03 -7.05 46.00
CA THR A 7 10.46 -6.91 45.77
C THR A 7 10.87 -5.46 45.51
N THR A 8 11.83 -4.98 46.29
CA THR A 8 12.66 -3.82 45.98
C THR A 8 13.34 -4.09 44.64
N GLU A 9 12.76 -3.65 43.53
CA GLU A 9 13.44 -3.63 42.24
C GLU A 9 14.67 -2.73 42.42
N ALA A 10 15.85 -3.35 42.34
CA ALA A 10 17.08 -2.61 42.19
C ALA A 10 16.88 -1.64 41.03
N ASN A 11 17.00 -0.34 41.31
CA ASN A 11 17.13 0.68 40.28
C ASN A 11 18.29 0.25 39.39
N VAL A 12 17.98 -0.39 38.25
CA VAL A 12 18.96 -0.66 37.22
C VAL A 12 19.36 0.71 36.71
N ALA A 13 20.46 1.23 37.24
CA ALA A 13 21.04 2.47 36.79
C ALA A 13 21.31 2.31 35.29
N VAL A 14 20.50 3.00 34.48
CA VAL A 14 20.70 3.03 33.03
C VAL A 14 22.08 3.62 32.80
N LYS A 15 23.00 2.78 32.33
CA LYS A 15 24.37 3.19 32.08
C LYS A 15 24.33 4.25 30.98
N PRO A 16 24.88 5.46 31.20
CA PRO A 16 24.86 6.49 30.17
C PRO A 16 25.60 5.98 28.93
N LYS A 17 25.01 6.21 27.75
CA LYS A 17 25.62 5.86 26.46
C LYS A 17 26.98 6.54 26.34
N THR A 18 28.00 5.77 25.98
CA THR A 18 29.34 6.27 25.68
C THR A 18 29.32 7.17 24.44
N VAL A 19 30.35 8.02 24.30
CA VAL A 19 30.49 8.89 23.12
C VAL A 19 30.50 8.06 21.82
N THR A 20 31.20 6.92 21.83
CA THR A 20 31.28 6.01 20.68
C THR A 20 29.91 5.43 20.31
N GLU A 21 29.11 5.01 21.29
CA GLU A 21 27.74 4.53 21.05
C GLU A 21 26.86 5.64 20.47
N LYS A 22 26.94 6.86 21.02
CA LYS A 22 26.19 8.01 20.50
C LYS A 22 26.58 8.34 19.06
N MET A 23 27.88 8.32 18.73
CA MET A 23 28.37 8.53 17.36
C MET A 23 27.86 7.45 16.41
N LEU A 24 27.95 6.17 16.81
CA LEU A 24 27.52 5.04 15.99
C LEU A 24 26.01 5.10 15.72
N ILE A 25 25.20 5.31 16.76
CA ILE A 25 23.74 5.46 16.66
C ILE A 25 23.41 6.62 15.72
N THR A 26 23.99 7.80 15.95
CA THR A 26 23.74 8.98 15.12
C THR A 26 24.06 8.71 13.65
N LEU A 27 25.23 8.13 13.37
CA LEU A 27 25.66 7.82 12.01
C LEU A 27 24.72 6.84 11.31
N THR A 28 24.39 5.72 11.97
CA THR A 28 23.50 4.70 11.39
C THR A 28 22.11 5.27 11.11
N LEU A 29 21.51 5.98 12.07
CA LEU A 29 20.17 6.54 11.93
C LEU A 29 20.13 7.70 10.93
N ALA A 30 21.18 8.52 10.84
CA ALA A 30 21.31 9.56 9.83
C ALA A 30 21.41 8.98 8.42
N ILE A 31 22.15 7.89 8.21
CA ILE A 31 22.21 7.21 6.91
C ILE A 31 20.82 6.71 6.49
N ILE A 32 20.07 6.07 7.41
CA ILE A 32 18.69 5.63 7.14
C ILE A 32 17.80 6.81 6.77
N THR A 33 17.91 7.93 7.50
CA THR A 33 17.14 9.15 7.26
C THR A 33 17.43 9.73 5.87
N ILE A 34 18.71 9.90 5.53
CA ILE A 34 19.14 10.44 4.23
C ILE A 34 18.68 9.53 3.09
N LEU A 35 18.85 8.22 3.20
CA LEU A 35 18.38 7.28 2.19
C LEU A 35 16.86 7.36 2.01
N THR A 36 16.10 7.48 3.11
CA THR A 36 14.64 7.65 3.07
C THR A 36 14.26 8.93 2.34
N MET A 37 14.92 10.04 2.63
CA MET A 37 14.70 11.32 1.96
C MET A 37 14.99 11.22 0.46
N LEU A 38 16.15 10.68 0.08
CA LEU A 38 16.59 10.58 -1.31
C LEU A 38 15.66 9.70 -2.14
N LEU A 39 15.31 8.51 -1.63
CA LEU A 39 14.47 7.56 -2.37
C LEU A 39 13.04 8.06 -2.53
N ASN A 40 12.44 8.66 -1.49
CA ASN A 40 11.09 9.24 -1.61
C ASN A 40 11.08 10.49 -2.51
N SER A 41 12.10 11.34 -2.44
CA SER A 41 12.26 12.48 -3.36
C SER A 41 12.41 12.02 -4.81
N ALA A 42 13.14 10.93 -5.04
CA ALA A 42 13.28 10.33 -6.36
C ALA A 42 11.96 9.73 -6.87
N VAL A 43 11.13 9.11 -6.01
CA VAL A 43 9.77 8.66 -6.38
C VAL A 43 8.90 9.84 -6.82
N ILE A 44 8.87 10.91 -6.02
CA ILE A 44 8.09 12.12 -6.33
C ILE A 44 8.56 12.74 -7.65
N THR A 45 9.87 12.88 -7.82
CA THR A 45 10.49 13.45 -9.03
C THR A 45 10.22 12.57 -10.25
N ALA A 46 10.32 11.25 -10.13
CA ALA A 46 10.05 10.32 -11.23
C ALA A 46 8.61 10.46 -11.73
N ILE A 47 7.64 10.53 -10.80
CA ILE A 47 6.22 10.72 -11.14
C ILE A 47 6.01 12.08 -11.79
N GLY A 48 6.57 13.16 -11.24
CA GLY A 48 6.38 14.52 -11.76
C GLY A 48 7.05 14.80 -13.11
N THR A 49 8.14 14.10 -13.43
CA THR A 49 8.90 14.30 -14.68
C THR A 49 8.52 13.34 -15.79
N THR A 50 7.95 12.18 -15.46
CA THR A 50 7.66 11.11 -16.43
C THR A 50 6.17 11.06 -16.77
N LYS A 51 5.79 11.64 -17.92
CA LYS A 51 4.39 11.66 -18.41
C LYS A 51 3.72 10.28 -18.40
N LYS A 52 4.45 9.20 -18.68
CA LYS A 52 3.93 7.81 -18.65
C LYS A 52 3.43 7.40 -17.26
N LEU A 53 4.00 7.99 -16.21
CA LEU A 53 3.63 7.74 -14.81
C LEU A 53 2.47 8.62 -14.33
N HIS A 54 1.92 9.54 -15.14
CA HIS A 54 0.75 10.35 -14.78
C HIS A 54 -0.56 9.56 -14.86
N GLN A 55 -0.67 8.52 -14.03
CA GLN A 55 -1.86 7.70 -13.87
C GLN A 55 -2.46 7.97 -12.48
N PRO A 56 -3.80 7.96 -12.31
CA PRO A 56 -4.42 8.26 -11.02
C PRO A 56 -3.91 7.41 -9.84
N ALA A 57 -3.61 6.14 -10.10
CA ALA A 57 -3.02 5.23 -9.09
C ALA A 57 -1.63 5.69 -8.61
N ASN A 58 -0.84 6.31 -9.49
CA ASN A 58 0.49 6.81 -9.13
C ASN A 58 0.42 8.10 -8.32
N TYR A 59 -0.69 8.86 -8.37
CA TYR A 59 -0.88 9.99 -7.45
C TYR A 59 -1.05 9.54 -6.00
N LEU A 60 -1.66 8.38 -5.77
CA LEU A 60 -1.74 7.76 -4.43
C LEU A 60 -0.35 7.36 -3.92
N ILE A 61 0.47 6.76 -4.79
CA ILE A 61 1.87 6.42 -4.49
C ILE A 61 2.70 7.69 -4.22
N CYS A 62 2.47 8.75 -5.00
CA CYS A 62 3.13 10.04 -4.79
C CYS A 62 2.80 10.64 -3.42
N SER A 63 1.51 10.63 -3.03
CA SER A 63 1.09 11.12 -1.70
C SER A 63 1.65 10.28 -0.55
N LEU A 64 1.79 8.96 -0.75
CA LEU A 64 2.49 8.09 0.21
C LEU A 64 3.98 8.45 0.31
N ALA A 65 4.66 8.68 -0.82
CA ALA A 65 6.06 9.13 -0.82
C ALA A 65 6.24 10.51 -0.17
N VAL A 66 5.26 11.42 -0.31
CA VAL A 66 5.24 12.70 0.42
C VAL A 66 5.11 12.46 1.93
N THR A 67 4.25 11.53 2.34
CA THR A 67 4.08 11.16 3.75
C THR A 67 5.39 10.61 4.33
N ASP A 68 6.04 9.68 3.63
CA ASP A 68 7.31 9.09 4.03
C ASP A 68 8.47 10.10 4.03
N LEU A 69 8.46 11.08 3.11
CA LEU A 69 9.40 12.19 3.11
C LEU A 69 9.21 13.11 4.32
N LEU A 70 7.96 13.37 4.74
CA LEU A 70 7.67 14.15 5.94
C LEU A 70 8.16 13.45 7.20
N VAL A 71 8.07 12.12 7.29
CA VAL A 71 8.69 11.34 8.38
C VAL A 71 10.19 11.58 8.41
N ALA A 72 10.87 11.49 7.27
CA ALA A 72 12.32 11.65 7.21
C ALA A 72 12.79 13.08 7.48
N LEU A 73 11.98 14.10 7.16
CA LEU A 73 12.31 15.51 7.37
C LEU A 73 11.97 16.01 8.78
N LEU A 74 10.80 15.63 9.30
CA LEU A 74 10.23 16.24 10.50
C LEU A 74 10.27 15.32 11.72
N VAL A 75 10.27 14.00 11.52
CA VAL A 75 10.14 13.02 12.61
C VAL A 75 11.49 12.39 12.96
N MET A 76 12.18 11.81 11.97
CA MET A 76 13.44 11.09 12.19
C MET A 76 14.54 11.98 12.81
N PRO A 77 14.79 13.22 12.36
CA PRO A 77 15.87 14.04 12.94
C PRO A 77 15.63 14.37 14.41
N LEU A 78 14.39 14.73 14.78
CA LEU A 78 14.01 14.98 16.16
C LEU A 78 14.13 13.70 17.02
N SER A 79 13.79 12.53 16.46
CA SER A 79 14.01 11.24 17.11
C SER A 79 15.49 10.97 17.37
N ILE A 80 16.38 11.23 16.40
CA ILE A 80 17.84 11.08 16.59
C ILE A 80 18.31 11.98 17.73
N THR A 81 17.92 13.25 17.71
CA THR A 81 18.27 14.20 18.77
C THR A 81 17.82 13.71 20.14
N TYR A 82 16.57 13.25 20.26
CA TYR A 82 16.04 12.72 21.51
C TYR A 82 16.80 11.48 22.01
N ILE A 83 17.11 10.52 21.13
CA ILE A 83 17.83 9.28 21.48
C ILE A 83 19.28 9.57 21.90
N VAL A 84 19.93 10.56 21.30
CA VAL A 84 21.34 10.90 21.58
C VAL A 84 21.47 11.77 22.83
N MET A 85 20.52 12.67 23.06
CA MET A 85 20.49 13.54 24.23
C MET A 85 19.99 12.82 25.49
N ASP A 86 19.34 11.66 25.35
CA ASP A 86 18.69 10.89 26.43
C ASP A 86 17.63 11.70 27.22
N THR A 87 17.34 12.92 26.79
CA THR A 87 16.44 13.89 27.43
C THR A 87 15.84 14.79 26.36
N TRP A 88 14.62 15.26 26.59
CA TRP A 88 13.96 16.22 25.71
C TRP A 88 14.22 17.66 26.19
N THR A 89 14.73 18.50 25.28
CA THR A 89 15.12 19.90 25.60
C THR A 89 14.46 20.95 24.72
N LEU A 90 13.75 20.55 23.66
CA LEU A 90 13.15 21.47 22.67
C LEU A 90 11.82 22.09 23.13
N GLY A 91 11.44 21.88 24.39
CA GLY A 91 10.23 22.44 24.99
C GLY A 91 8.97 21.65 24.68
N TYR A 92 7.91 21.97 25.41
CA TYR A 92 6.62 21.27 25.34
C TYR A 92 5.97 21.35 23.95
N PHE A 93 5.93 22.55 23.36
CA PHE A 93 5.23 22.78 22.10
C PHE A 93 5.82 21.97 20.93
N ILE A 94 7.15 21.88 20.85
CA ILE A 94 7.82 21.08 19.81
C ILE A 94 7.58 19.59 20.04
N CYS A 95 7.50 19.13 21.30
CA CYS A 95 7.18 17.74 21.62
C CYS A 95 5.79 17.36 21.08
N GLU A 96 4.79 18.19 21.34
CA GLU A 96 3.41 17.96 20.89
C GLU A 96 3.29 17.96 19.37
N ILE A 97 3.92 18.92 18.70
CA ILE A 97 3.97 18.93 17.23
C ILE A 97 4.66 17.67 16.70
N TRP A 98 5.81 17.29 17.27
CA TRP A 98 6.55 16.13 16.83
C TRP A 98 5.72 14.85 16.95
N LEU A 99 5.10 14.60 18.11
CA LEU A 99 4.23 13.45 18.33
C LEU A 99 2.98 13.47 17.42
N SER A 100 2.38 14.64 17.22
CA SER A 100 1.23 14.78 16.32
C SER A 100 1.59 14.51 14.87
N VAL A 101 2.73 15.05 14.39
CA VAL A 101 3.22 14.82 13.02
C VAL A 101 3.58 13.35 12.83
N ASP A 102 4.26 12.73 13.79
CA ASP A 102 4.58 11.30 13.78
C ASP A 102 3.31 10.46 13.64
N MET A 103 2.35 10.65 14.56
CA MET A 103 1.09 9.92 14.54
C MET A 103 0.27 10.14 13.27
N THR A 104 0.25 11.38 12.75
CA THR A 104 -0.43 11.72 11.49
C THR A 104 0.22 10.99 10.32
N CYS A 105 1.55 11.02 10.21
CA CYS A 105 2.27 10.40 9.11
C CYS A 105 2.09 8.88 9.12
N CYS A 106 2.17 8.24 10.29
CA CYS A 106 1.92 6.81 10.45
C CYS A 106 0.51 6.41 10.01
N THR A 107 -0.49 7.16 10.48
CA THR A 107 -1.90 6.94 10.12
C THR A 107 -2.13 7.20 8.63
N CYS A 108 -1.52 8.25 8.07
CA CYS A 108 -1.55 8.52 6.63
C CYS A 108 -0.95 7.36 5.83
N SER A 109 0.19 6.81 6.24
CA SER A 109 0.85 5.74 5.50
C SER A 109 -0.03 4.48 5.43
N ILE A 110 -0.65 4.05 6.54
CA ILE A 110 -1.55 2.88 6.50
C ILE A 110 -2.82 3.14 5.68
N LEU A 111 -3.43 4.33 5.81
CA LEU A 111 -4.63 4.68 5.06
C LEU A 111 -4.37 4.86 3.56
N HIS A 112 -3.19 5.35 3.16
CA HIS A 112 -2.77 5.34 1.76
C HIS A 112 -2.63 3.92 1.23
N LEU A 113 -2.05 2.99 2.00
CA LEU A 113 -2.01 1.57 1.62
C LEU A 113 -3.42 0.98 1.48
N CYS A 114 -4.37 1.34 2.35
CA CYS A 114 -5.78 0.94 2.23
C CYS A 114 -6.39 1.43 0.92
N VAL A 115 -6.19 2.70 0.61
CA VAL A 115 -6.73 3.35 -0.59
C VAL A 115 -6.09 2.81 -1.87
N ILE A 116 -4.78 2.55 -1.85
CA ILE A 116 -4.09 1.85 -2.95
C ILE A 116 -4.69 0.46 -3.11
N ALA A 117 -4.90 -0.30 -2.03
CA ALA A 117 -5.54 -1.61 -2.10
C ALA A 117 -6.97 -1.54 -2.66
N LEU A 118 -7.78 -0.55 -2.27
CA LEU A 118 -9.12 -0.32 -2.83
C LEU A 118 -9.11 -0.01 -4.33
N ASP A 119 -8.24 0.90 -4.76
CA ASP A 119 -8.04 1.22 -6.18
C ASP A 119 -7.69 -0.06 -6.98
N ARG A 120 -6.84 -0.91 -6.41
CA ARG A 120 -6.46 -2.20 -7.00
C ARG A 120 -7.59 -3.22 -6.99
N TYR A 121 -8.36 -3.28 -5.91
CA TYR A 121 -9.54 -4.14 -5.81
C TYR A 121 -10.53 -3.81 -6.91
N TRP A 122 -10.93 -2.54 -7.04
CA TRP A 122 -11.87 -2.11 -8.08
C TRP A 122 -11.33 -2.30 -9.50
N ALA A 123 -10.02 -2.12 -9.70
CA ALA A 123 -9.39 -2.40 -10.99
C ALA A 123 -9.43 -3.89 -11.37
N ILE A 124 -9.51 -4.80 -10.39
CA ILE A 124 -9.57 -6.25 -10.61
C ILE A 124 -11.02 -6.74 -10.71
N THR A 125 -11.92 -6.30 -9.82
CA THR A 125 -13.31 -6.78 -9.78
C THR A 125 -14.18 -6.15 -10.85
N ASP A 126 -14.03 -4.86 -11.09
CA ASP A 126 -14.92 -4.05 -11.93
C ASP A 126 -14.14 -3.35 -13.04
N ALA A 127 -13.22 -4.08 -13.69
CA ALA A 127 -12.19 -3.51 -14.57
C ALA A 127 -12.72 -2.51 -15.62
N ILE A 128 -13.83 -2.82 -16.31
CA ILE A 128 -14.39 -1.99 -17.38
C ILE A 128 -15.00 -0.70 -16.82
N GLU A 129 -15.91 -0.83 -15.86
CA GLU A 129 -16.62 0.33 -15.30
C GLU A 129 -15.69 1.19 -14.43
N TYR A 130 -14.74 0.56 -13.73
CA TYR A 130 -13.73 1.28 -12.97
C TYR A 130 -12.74 2.01 -13.87
N ALA A 131 -12.32 1.42 -14.99
CA ALA A 131 -11.45 2.12 -15.96
C ALA A 131 -12.05 3.43 -16.45
N ARG A 132 -13.37 3.46 -16.67
CA ARG A 132 -14.12 4.68 -17.06
C ARG A 132 -14.18 5.73 -15.93
N LYS A 133 -14.21 5.28 -14.67
CA LYS A 133 -14.31 6.14 -13.48
C LYS A 133 -12.97 6.59 -12.89
N ARG A 134 -11.85 6.04 -13.38
CA ARG A 134 -10.52 6.28 -12.82
C ARG A 134 -9.97 7.63 -13.30
N THR A 135 -10.28 8.69 -12.54
CA THR A 135 -9.89 10.07 -12.84
C THR A 135 -8.93 10.64 -11.79
N ALA A 136 -8.13 11.64 -12.19
CA ALA A 136 -7.23 12.36 -11.28
C ALA A 136 -7.99 13.05 -10.14
N LYS A 137 -9.18 13.62 -10.43
CA LYS A 137 -10.05 14.27 -9.44
C LYS A 137 -10.46 13.30 -8.33
N ARG A 138 -10.83 12.07 -8.69
CA ARG A 138 -11.19 11.04 -7.70
C ARG A 138 -10.00 10.62 -6.85
N ALA A 139 -8.82 10.44 -7.45
CA ALA A 139 -7.59 10.16 -6.69
C ALA A 139 -7.24 11.30 -5.72
N GLY A 140 -7.34 12.56 -6.17
CA GLY A 140 -7.16 13.73 -5.32
C GLY A 140 -8.14 13.78 -4.14
N LEU A 141 -9.41 13.46 -4.37
CA LEU A 141 -10.40 13.36 -3.29
C LEU A 141 -10.02 12.27 -2.28
N MET A 142 -9.61 11.09 -2.74
CA MET A 142 -9.16 10.01 -1.84
C MET A 142 -7.96 10.44 -0.99
N ILE A 143 -6.99 11.16 -1.57
CA ILE A 143 -5.83 11.72 -0.85
C ILE A 143 -6.30 12.70 0.24
N VAL A 144 -7.16 13.66 -0.10
CA VAL A 144 -7.68 14.64 0.87
C VAL A 144 -8.43 13.94 2.00
N THR A 145 -9.25 12.93 1.70
CA THR A 145 -9.93 12.13 2.72
C THR A 145 -8.95 11.44 3.65
N VAL A 146 -7.89 10.81 3.11
CA VAL A 146 -6.86 10.16 3.92
C VAL A 146 -6.19 11.15 4.87
N TRP A 147 -5.71 12.28 4.37
CA TRP A 147 -5.07 13.31 5.20
C TRP A 147 -6.00 13.83 6.29
N THR A 148 -7.26 14.11 5.94
CA THR A 148 -8.25 14.64 6.88
C THR A 148 -8.53 13.63 8.00
N ILE A 149 -8.72 12.35 7.67
CA ILE A 149 -8.95 11.30 8.67
C ILE A 149 -7.73 11.14 9.57
N SER A 150 -6.52 11.10 9.01
CA SER A 150 -5.29 10.95 9.79
C SER A 150 -5.06 12.09 10.77
N ILE A 151 -5.28 13.34 10.33
CA ILE A 151 -5.18 14.52 11.19
C ILE A 151 -6.22 14.43 12.30
N PHE A 152 -7.47 14.08 11.98
CA PHE A 152 -8.51 13.96 12.99
C PHE A 152 -8.18 12.88 14.04
N ILE A 153 -7.62 11.75 13.62
CA ILE A 153 -7.21 10.67 14.54
C ILE A 153 -6.04 11.11 15.43
N SER A 154 -5.09 11.91 14.92
CA SER A 154 -3.90 12.36 15.64
C SER A 154 -4.09 13.60 16.52
N MET A 155 -5.24 14.28 16.44
CA MET A 155 -5.53 15.52 17.18
C MET A 155 -5.74 15.35 18.70
N PRO A 156 -6.46 14.32 19.22
CA PRO A 156 -6.74 14.22 20.65
C PRO A 156 -5.55 14.21 21.61
N PRO A 157 -4.37 13.63 21.28
CA PRO A 157 -3.13 13.84 22.02
C PRO A 157 -2.83 15.29 22.38
N LEU A 158 -3.05 16.23 21.45
CA LEU A 158 -2.74 17.66 21.60
C LEU A 158 -3.64 18.37 22.61
N PHE A 159 -4.83 17.84 22.89
CA PHE A 159 -5.84 18.49 23.73
C PHE A 159 -6.08 17.77 25.06
N TRP A 160 -5.76 16.46 25.13
CA TRP A 160 -6.02 15.64 26.31
C TRP A 160 -4.88 15.65 27.33
N ARG A 161 -3.68 16.07 26.92
CA ARG A 161 -2.52 16.15 27.80
C ARG A 161 -2.69 17.33 28.76
N ASN A 162 -2.91 17.04 30.04
CA ASN A 162 -3.08 18.06 31.07
C ASN A 162 -1.80 18.91 31.20
N HIS A 163 -1.90 20.19 30.83
CA HIS A 163 -0.82 21.17 30.82
C HIS A 163 -0.41 21.71 32.20
N HIS A 164 -0.53 20.92 33.27
CA HIS A 164 -0.37 21.44 34.63
C HIS A 164 1.09 21.71 35.05
N SER A 165 2.07 21.47 34.18
CA SER A 165 3.49 21.61 34.50
C SER A 165 4.16 22.66 33.62
N VAL A 166 4.55 23.80 34.20
CA VAL A 166 5.37 24.85 33.56
C VAL A 166 6.80 24.37 33.22
N THR A 167 7.19 23.21 33.76
CA THR A 167 8.50 22.58 33.55
C THR A 167 8.57 21.83 32.23
N ILE A 168 9.67 22.03 31.49
CA ILE A 168 9.99 21.29 30.25
C ILE A 168 9.97 19.78 30.57
N PRO A 169 9.20 18.96 29.84
CA PRO A 169 9.19 17.52 30.09
C PRO A 169 10.58 16.94 29.76
N SER A 170 11.13 16.15 30.68
CA SER A 170 12.41 15.45 30.47
C SER A 170 12.31 14.37 29.39
N GLU A 171 11.10 13.89 29.12
CA GLU A 171 10.80 12.88 28.11
C GLU A 171 9.70 13.37 27.16
N CYS A 172 9.89 13.17 25.87
CA CYS A 172 8.85 13.40 24.88
C CYS A 172 8.39 12.07 24.30
N ARG A 173 7.39 11.47 24.95
CA ARG A 173 6.75 10.21 24.52
C ARG A 173 5.25 10.31 24.67
N ILE A 174 4.51 9.42 24.02
CA ILE A 174 3.07 9.29 24.23
C ILE A 174 2.85 8.84 25.68
N GLN A 175 2.16 9.68 26.47
CA GLN A 175 1.89 9.39 27.87
C GLN A 175 0.49 8.78 28.01
N HIS A 176 0.44 7.63 28.68
CA HIS A 176 -0.76 6.82 28.82
C HIS A 176 -1.40 7.03 30.20
N ASP A 177 -1.70 8.27 30.57
CA ASP A 177 -2.28 8.58 31.89
C ASP A 177 -3.69 7.98 32.06
N HIS A 178 -4.40 7.77 30.94
CA HIS A 178 -5.71 7.14 30.93
C HIS A 178 -5.76 6.01 29.91
N VAL A 179 -6.31 4.86 30.33
CA VAL A 179 -6.52 3.69 29.46
C VAL A 179 -7.33 4.04 28.21
N ILE A 180 -8.28 4.97 28.32
CA ILE A 180 -9.09 5.43 27.18
C ILE A 180 -8.20 6.05 26.09
N TYR A 181 -7.19 6.82 26.48
CA TYR A 181 -6.25 7.43 25.56
C TYR A 181 -5.35 6.38 24.89
N THR A 182 -4.87 5.39 25.65
CA THR A 182 -4.14 4.24 25.10
C THR A 182 -4.96 3.52 24.03
N ILE A 183 -6.23 3.20 24.34
CA ILE A 183 -7.11 2.48 23.42
C ILE A 183 -7.38 3.35 22.19
N TYR A 184 -7.75 4.61 22.37
CA TYR A 184 -8.05 5.51 21.27
C TYR A 184 -6.86 5.67 20.31
N SER A 185 -5.68 6.00 20.85
CA SER A 185 -4.47 6.24 20.05
C SER A 185 -4.03 4.98 19.30
N THR A 186 -3.96 3.84 19.97
CA THR A 186 -3.49 2.58 19.34
C THR A 186 -4.51 1.99 18.36
N PHE A 187 -5.80 1.91 18.73
CA PHE A 187 -6.81 1.33 17.85
C PHE A 187 -7.16 2.24 16.69
N GLY A 188 -7.29 3.56 16.93
CA GLY A 188 -7.60 4.54 15.90
C GLY A 188 -6.52 4.62 14.83
N ALA A 189 -5.25 4.71 15.23
CA ALA A 189 -4.16 4.87 14.28
C ALA A 189 -3.71 3.58 13.60
N PHE A 190 -3.87 2.42 14.26
CA PHE A 190 -3.30 1.17 13.74
C PHE A 190 -4.28 0.01 13.68
N TYR A 191 -4.85 -0.47 14.79
CA TYR A 191 -5.58 -1.75 14.77
C TYR A 191 -6.86 -1.73 13.93
N ILE A 192 -7.62 -0.62 13.93
CA ILE A 192 -8.81 -0.49 13.09
C ILE A 192 -8.41 -0.37 11.61
N PRO A 193 -7.51 0.56 11.19
CA PRO A 193 -7.04 0.60 9.80
C PRO A 193 -6.37 -0.70 9.33
N LEU A 194 -5.62 -1.38 10.20
CA LEU A 194 -5.00 -2.69 9.94
C LEU A 194 -6.07 -3.76 9.65
N THR A 195 -7.13 -3.81 10.46
CA THR A 195 -8.22 -4.76 10.25
C THR A 195 -8.90 -4.51 8.90
N LEU A 196 -9.18 -3.25 8.58
CA LEU A 196 -9.78 -2.85 7.31
C LEU A 196 -8.90 -3.26 6.11
N ILE A 197 -7.60 -2.97 6.15
CA ILE A 197 -6.69 -3.34 5.06
C ILE A 197 -6.59 -4.86 4.90
N LEU A 198 -6.51 -5.63 5.99
CA LEU A 198 -6.47 -7.09 5.94
C LEU A 198 -7.74 -7.67 5.29
N ILE A 199 -8.92 -7.16 5.62
CA ILE A 199 -10.18 -7.56 4.98
C ILE A 199 -10.16 -7.24 3.48
N LEU A 200 -9.72 -6.04 3.09
CA LEU A 200 -9.63 -5.64 1.69
C LEU A 200 -8.66 -6.52 0.91
N TYR A 201 -7.50 -6.83 1.49
CA TYR A 201 -6.50 -7.70 0.88
C TYR A 201 -6.99 -9.14 0.74
N TYR A 202 -7.68 -9.66 1.75
CA TYR A 202 -8.34 -10.96 1.65
C TYR A 202 -9.33 -10.99 0.48
N ARG A 203 -10.15 -9.94 0.34
CA ARG A 203 -11.09 -9.80 -0.80
C ARG A 203 -10.37 -9.70 -2.14
N ILE A 204 -9.27 -8.95 -2.23
CA ILE A 204 -8.43 -8.86 -3.45
C ILE A 204 -7.86 -10.23 -3.82
N TYR A 205 -7.27 -10.93 -2.85
CA TYR A 205 -6.69 -12.25 -3.06
C TYR A 205 -7.75 -13.24 -3.54
N HIS A 206 -8.92 -13.27 -2.88
CA HIS A 206 -10.02 -14.15 -3.25
C HIS A 206 -10.58 -13.81 -4.64
N ALA A 207 -10.79 -12.53 -4.95
CA ALA A 207 -11.24 -12.08 -6.26
C ALA A 207 -10.26 -12.49 -7.37
N ALA A 208 -8.96 -12.26 -7.17
CA ALA A 208 -7.91 -12.67 -8.10
C ALA A 208 -7.88 -14.20 -8.30
N LYS A 209 -8.03 -14.97 -7.22
CA LYS A 209 -8.10 -16.45 -7.28
C LYS A 209 -9.33 -16.94 -8.04
N SER A 210 -10.49 -16.35 -7.79
CA SER A 210 -11.75 -16.70 -8.47
C SER A 210 -11.68 -16.41 -9.98
N LEU A 211 -11.12 -15.26 -10.36
CA LEU A 211 -10.88 -14.92 -11.78
C LEU A 211 -9.95 -15.92 -12.47
N TYR A 212 -8.91 -16.39 -11.77
CA TYR A 212 -8.01 -17.40 -12.29
C TYR A 212 -8.70 -18.75 -12.50
N GLN A 213 -9.47 -19.23 -11.52
CA GLN A 213 -10.19 -20.50 -11.62
C GLN A 213 -11.21 -20.48 -12.77
N LYS A 214 -12.01 -19.41 -12.89
CA LYS A 214 -12.97 -19.25 -13.99
C LYS A 214 -12.27 -19.27 -15.37
N ARG A 215 -11.12 -18.59 -15.49
CA ARG A 215 -10.35 -18.56 -16.75
C ARG A 215 -9.64 -19.89 -17.06
N GLY A 216 -9.17 -20.60 -16.03
CA GLY A 216 -8.59 -21.94 -16.18
C GLY A 216 -9.61 -22.98 -16.64
N SER A 217 -10.82 -22.96 -16.09
CA SER A 217 -11.93 -23.83 -16.53
C SER A 217 -12.37 -23.54 -17.96
N SER A 218 -12.43 -22.26 -18.36
CA SER A 218 -12.76 -21.88 -19.75
C SER A 218 -11.71 -22.37 -20.77
N ARG A 219 -10.42 -22.36 -20.41
CA ARG A 219 -9.34 -22.89 -21.25
C ARG A 219 -9.41 -24.41 -21.39
N HIS A 220 -9.72 -25.11 -20.31
CA HIS A 220 -9.89 -26.56 -20.36
C HIS A 220 -11.09 -27.00 -21.21
N LEU A 221 -12.17 -26.19 -21.22
CA LEU A 221 -13.33 -26.45 -22.06
C LEU A 221 -13.03 -26.18 -23.54
N SER A 222 -12.30 -25.09 -23.85
CA SER A 222 -11.90 -24.72 -25.21
C SER A 222 -10.95 -25.76 -25.85
N ASN A 223 -9.99 -26.30 -25.11
CA ASN A 223 -9.08 -27.34 -25.61
C ASN A 223 -9.75 -28.71 -25.79
N LYS A 224 -10.84 -28.98 -25.08
CA LYS A 224 -11.59 -30.25 -25.23
C LYS A 224 -12.46 -30.25 -26.49
N SER A 225 -12.87 -29.08 -26.98
CA SER A 225 -13.61 -28.89 -28.23
C SER A 225 -12.74 -28.94 -29.50
N THR A 226 -11.42 -28.77 -29.39
CA THR A 226 -10.48 -28.95 -30.52
C THR A 226 -10.03 -30.41 -30.70
N ASP A 227 -10.01 -31.22 -29.65
CA ASP A 227 -9.64 -32.66 -29.73
C ASP A 227 -10.81 -33.60 -30.10
N SER A 228 -12.02 -33.08 -30.30
CA SER A 228 -13.20 -33.89 -30.65
C SER A 228 -13.72 -33.68 -32.08
N GLN A 229 -12.99 -32.95 -32.94
CA GLN A 229 -13.30 -32.84 -34.38
C GLN A 229 -12.40 -33.74 -35.24
N ASN A 230 -12.28 -35.02 -34.88
CA ASN A 230 -11.73 -36.02 -35.79
C ASN A 230 -12.57 -37.32 -35.76
N SER A 231 -13.89 -37.19 -35.87
CA SER A 231 -14.71 -38.19 -36.54
C SER A 231 -16.09 -37.64 -36.94
N PHE A 232 -16.37 -37.81 -38.23
CA PHE A 232 -17.70 -37.88 -38.86
C PHE A 232 -18.57 -36.61 -39.05
N ALA A 233 -18.62 -36.21 -40.33
CA ALA A 233 -19.80 -35.86 -41.12
C ALA A 233 -20.64 -34.60 -40.78
N SER A 234 -20.58 -33.65 -41.71
CA SER A 234 -21.74 -32.98 -42.33
C SER A 234 -22.99 -32.69 -41.47
N CYS A 235 -23.09 -31.46 -40.97
CA CYS A 235 -24.26 -30.58 -41.17
C CYS A 235 -24.04 -29.24 -40.45
N LYS A 236 -23.62 -28.21 -41.19
CA LYS A 236 -23.85 -26.82 -40.76
C LYS A 236 -25.26 -26.45 -41.20
N LEU A 237 -26.22 -26.67 -40.33
CA LEU A 237 -27.51 -25.98 -40.41
C LEU A 237 -27.37 -24.68 -39.60
N THR A 238 -27.28 -23.58 -40.32
CA THR A 238 -27.50 -22.24 -39.80
C THR A 238 -28.97 -22.17 -39.35
N GLN A 239 -29.23 -21.88 -38.08
CA GLN A 239 -30.55 -21.39 -37.68
C GLN A 239 -30.40 -20.12 -36.86
N THR A 240 -30.46 -19.03 -37.61
CA THR A 240 -30.89 -17.71 -37.14
C THR A 240 -32.34 -17.81 -36.68
N PHE A 241 -32.62 -17.24 -35.52
CA PHE A 241 -33.89 -16.62 -35.09
C PHE A 241 -35.18 -17.05 -35.82
N CYS A 242 -36.03 -17.80 -35.13
CA CYS A 242 -37.43 -18.03 -35.53
C CYS A 242 -38.24 -16.73 -35.37
N VAL A 243 -38.87 -16.27 -36.46
CA VAL A 243 -40.19 -15.64 -36.43
C VAL A 243 -41.00 -16.26 -37.58
N SER A 244 -42.11 -16.87 -37.22
CA SER A 244 -43.12 -17.48 -38.09
C SER A 244 -43.84 -16.42 -38.92
N ASP A 245 -44.12 -16.70 -40.20
CA ASP A 245 -45.50 -16.90 -40.67
C ASP A 245 -45.59 -17.22 -42.18
N PHE A 246 -46.30 -18.32 -42.44
CA PHE A 246 -47.33 -18.55 -43.47
C PHE A 246 -47.22 -17.86 -44.85
N SER A 247 -47.04 -18.66 -45.91
CA SER A 247 -48.06 -18.92 -46.97
C SER A 247 -47.47 -19.17 -48.39
N THR A 248 -47.79 -20.36 -48.92
CA THR A 248 -48.23 -20.69 -50.31
C THR A 248 -47.39 -20.38 -51.58
N SER A 249 -46.96 -21.49 -52.22
CA SER A 249 -46.97 -21.87 -53.68
C SER A 249 -46.03 -21.21 -54.73
N ASP A 250 -45.11 -22.04 -55.27
CA ASP A 250 -44.73 -22.39 -56.68
C ASP A 250 -44.69 -21.34 -57.84
N PRO A 251 -44.01 -21.60 -58.99
CA PRO A 251 -42.65 -22.14 -59.24
C PRO A 251 -41.85 -21.36 -60.36
N ILE A 252 -40.70 -21.91 -60.79
CA ILE A 252 -39.95 -21.72 -62.07
C ILE A 252 -39.09 -20.44 -62.26
N THR A 253 -37.75 -20.57 -62.31
CA THR A 253 -36.92 -20.41 -63.54
C THR A 253 -35.41 -20.41 -63.24
N GLU A 254 -34.71 -21.01 -64.20
CA GLU A 254 -33.28 -21.20 -64.44
C GLU A 254 -32.52 -19.87 -64.60
N PHE A 255 -31.40 -19.66 -63.89
CA PHE A 255 -30.12 -19.15 -64.47
C PHE A 255 -28.98 -18.95 -63.44
N ASP A 256 -27.78 -19.23 -63.92
CA ASP A 256 -26.42 -18.80 -63.52
C ASP A 256 -25.76 -19.24 -62.20
N LYS A 257 -24.79 -20.16 -62.39
CA LYS A 257 -23.61 -20.35 -61.52
C LYS A 257 -22.76 -19.07 -61.51
N ILE A 258 -22.90 -18.25 -60.46
CA ILE A 258 -21.88 -17.26 -60.08
C ILE A 258 -21.01 -17.88 -58.98
N HIS A 259 -19.79 -18.27 -59.34
CA HIS A 259 -18.78 -18.73 -58.41
C HIS A 259 -18.17 -17.52 -57.69
N ALA A 260 -18.84 -17.00 -56.66
CA ALA A 260 -18.29 -15.94 -55.81
C ALA A 260 -17.33 -16.56 -54.78
N SER A 261 -16.02 -16.44 -55.02
CA SER A 261 -15.01 -16.74 -54.01
C SER A 261 -14.99 -15.62 -52.96
N VAL A 262 -15.80 -15.78 -51.91
CA VAL A 262 -15.71 -14.92 -50.72
C VAL A 262 -14.41 -15.25 -50.00
N ARG A 263 -13.40 -14.37 -50.15
CA ARG A 263 -12.16 -14.44 -49.39
C ARG A 263 -12.44 -13.94 -47.97
N PHE A 264 -12.64 -14.86 -47.03
CA PHE A 264 -12.66 -14.53 -45.61
C PHE A 264 -11.24 -14.10 -45.17
N PRO A 265 -11.07 -12.98 -44.45
CA PRO A 265 -9.80 -12.69 -43.79
C PRO A 265 -9.51 -13.78 -42.74
N PRO A 266 -8.24 -14.12 -42.48
CA PRO A 266 -7.90 -15.15 -41.51
C PRO A 266 -8.29 -14.69 -40.10
N VAL A 267 -9.30 -15.33 -39.52
CA VAL A 267 -9.84 -15.05 -38.17
C VAL A 267 -8.94 -15.61 -37.06
N ASP A 268 -7.95 -16.44 -37.40
CA ASP A 268 -7.15 -17.17 -36.40
C ASP A 268 -6.11 -16.27 -35.69
N ASN A 269 -5.52 -15.29 -36.38
CA ASN A 269 -4.48 -14.43 -35.79
C ASN A 269 -5.03 -13.45 -34.74
N ASP A 270 -6.27 -12.96 -34.92
CA ASP A 270 -6.87 -11.99 -34.00
C ASP A 270 -7.32 -12.65 -32.68
N LEU A 271 -7.71 -13.93 -32.73
CA LEU A 271 -8.11 -14.71 -31.55
C LEU A 271 -6.89 -15.12 -30.71
N GLU A 272 -5.81 -15.55 -31.33
CA GLU A 272 -4.54 -15.84 -30.65
C GLU A 272 -3.91 -14.58 -30.04
N LEU A 273 -3.88 -13.47 -30.79
CA LEU A 273 -3.35 -12.18 -30.30
C LEU A 273 -4.22 -11.61 -29.17
N ALA A 274 -5.54 -11.76 -29.23
CA ALA A 274 -6.44 -11.41 -28.12
C ALA A 274 -6.22 -12.30 -26.90
N GLY A 275 -6.03 -13.61 -27.10
CA GLY A 275 -5.71 -14.59 -26.05
C GLY A 275 -4.39 -14.28 -25.34
N ASP A 276 -3.35 -13.91 -26.11
CA ASP A 276 -2.05 -13.50 -25.59
C ASP A 276 -2.13 -12.15 -24.86
N ARG A 277 -2.85 -11.16 -25.40
CA ARG A 277 -3.09 -9.87 -24.69
C ARG A 277 -3.81 -10.08 -23.36
N GLN A 278 -4.81 -10.96 -23.32
CA GLN A 278 -5.52 -11.31 -22.08
C GLN A 278 -4.64 -12.11 -21.11
N GLN A 279 -3.80 -13.02 -21.60
CA GLN A 279 -2.84 -13.77 -20.78
C GLN A 279 -1.77 -12.86 -20.16
N ILE A 280 -1.24 -11.91 -20.94
CA ILE A 280 -0.27 -10.91 -20.49
C ILE A 280 -0.90 -9.97 -19.45
N SER A 281 -2.16 -9.54 -19.64
CA SER A 281 -2.88 -8.74 -18.63
C SER A 281 -3.06 -9.49 -17.31
N SER A 282 -3.48 -10.76 -17.37
CA SER A 282 -3.76 -11.57 -16.17
C SER A 282 -2.52 -11.93 -15.34
N THR A 283 -1.39 -12.20 -16.01
CA THR A 283 -0.10 -12.45 -15.33
C THR A 283 0.46 -11.18 -14.71
N ARG A 284 0.29 -10.03 -15.36
CA ARG A 284 0.63 -8.70 -14.82
C ARG A 284 -0.22 -8.34 -13.60
N GLU A 285 -1.51 -8.64 -13.62
CA GLU A 285 -2.44 -8.47 -12.49
C GLU A 285 -2.03 -9.30 -11.27
N ARG A 286 -1.61 -10.56 -11.46
CA ARG A 286 -1.11 -11.42 -10.36
C ARG A 286 0.19 -10.91 -9.74
N LYS A 287 1.13 -10.44 -10.57
CA LYS A 287 2.36 -9.81 -10.07
C LYS A 287 2.02 -8.59 -9.21
N ALA A 288 1.12 -7.72 -9.68
CA ALA A 288 0.64 -6.56 -8.92
C ALA A 288 0.03 -6.93 -7.56
N ALA A 289 -0.87 -7.93 -7.50
CA ALA A 289 -1.46 -8.38 -6.24
C ALA A 289 -0.43 -8.94 -5.24
N ARG A 290 0.59 -9.67 -5.73
CA ARG A 290 1.70 -10.16 -4.90
C ARG A 290 2.53 -9.01 -4.31
N ILE A 291 2.84 -8.01 -5.12
CA ILE A 291 3.63 -6.84 -4.71
C ILE A 291 2.90 -6.08 -3.60
N LEU A 292 1.60 -5.84 -3.78
CA LEU A 292 0.76 -5.22 -2.76
C LEU A 292 0.80 -6.02 -1.45
N GLY A 293 0.77 -7.37 -1.52
CA GLY A 293 0.86 -8.23 -0.34
C GLY A 293 2.21 -8.11 0.37
N LEU A 294 3.31 -7.96 -0.38
CA LEU A 294 4.64 -7.71 0.20
C LEU A 294 4.71 -6.33 0.88
N ILE A 295 4.13 -5.29 0.27
CA ILE A 295 4.06 -3.96 0.86
C ILE A 295 3.29 -3.99 2.19
N LEU A 296 2.12 -4.65 2.21
CA LEU A 296 1.35 -4.83 3.44
C LEU A 296 2.13 -5.62 4.50
N GLY A 297 2.77 -6.71 4.10
CA GLY A 297 3.57 -7.54 5.02
C GLY A 297 4.72 -6.75 5.64
N ALA A 298 5.44 -5.96 4.85
CA ALA A 298 6.50 -5.08 5.34
C ALA A 298 5.95 -4.06 6.35
N PHE A 299 4.83 -3.41 6.04
CA PHE A 299 4.18 -2.47 6.95
C PHE A 299 3.83 -3.10 8.29
N ILE A 300 3.20 -4.28 8.28
CA ILE A 300 2.82 -5.00 9.51
C ILE A 300 4.05 -5.38 10.31
N LEU A 301 5.08 -5.95 9.68
CA LEU A 301 6.31 -6.37 10.37
C LEU A 301 7.05 -5.18 10.99
N SER A 302 7.00 -4.01 10.36
CA SER A 302 7.62 -2.79 10.87
C SER A 302 6.84 -2.17 12.04
N TRP A 303 5.52 -2.06 11.93
CA TRP A 303 4.71 -1.28 12.88
C TRP A 303 4.05 -2.09 13.99
N LEU A 304 3.66 -3.35 13.73
CA LEU A 304 2.97 -4.17 14.74
C LEU A 304 3.74 -4.30 16.06
N PRO A 305 5.08 -4.50 16.06
CA PRO A 305 5.85 -4.58 17.30
C PRO A 305 5.75 -3.32 18.16
N PHE A 306 5.78 -2.13 17.54
CA PHE A 306 5.62 -0.84 18.23
C PHE A 306 4.23 -0.72 18.86
N PHE A 307 3.16 -0.99 18.11
CA PHE A 307 1.79 -0.87 18.64
C PHE A 307 1.48 -1.88 19.75
N ILE A 308 2.05 -3.09 19.67
CA ILE A 308 1.99 -4.05 20.78
C ILE A 308 2.67 -3.48 22.03
N LYS A 309 3.85 -2.85 21.87
CA LYS A 309 4.55 -2.19 22.98
C LYS A 309 3.72 -1.05 23.58
N GLU A 310 3.10 -0.20 22.76
CA GLU A 310 2.24 0.88 23.24
C GLU A 310 1.04 0.35 24.03
N LEU A 311 0.42 -0.76 23.63
CA LEU A 311 -0.62 -1.41 24.42
C LEU A 311 -0.10 -1.98 25.74
N ILE A 312 1.03 -2.69 25.73
CA ILE A 312 1.60 -3.29 26.94
C ILE A 312 1.94 -2.20 27.97
N VAL A 313 2.56 -1.11 27.53
CA VAL A 313 2.94 0.01 28.38
C VAL A 313 1.70 0.78 28.84
N GLY A 314 0.79 1.13 27.93
CA GLY A 314 -0.38 1.94 28.26
C GLY A 314 -1.49 1.21 29.01
N LEU A 315 -1.49 -0.13 29.03
CA LEU A 315 -2.31 -0.94 29.92
C LEU A 315 -1.60 -1.28 31.24
N SER A 316 -0.42 -0.70 31.49
CA SER A 316 0.39 -0.93 32.69
C SER A 316 0.73 -2.41 32.95
N VAL A 317 0.81 -3.23 31.91
CA VAL A 317 1.11 -4.67 32.03
C VAL A 317 2.59 -4.88 32.32
N ARG A 318 3.47 -4.18 31.60
CA ARG A 318 4.92 -4.27 31.76
C ARG A 318 5.61 -2.98 31.28
N LYS A 319 6.61 -2.53 32.03
CA LYS A 319 7.52 -1.47 31.58
C LYS A 319 8.52 -2.05 30.57
N VAL A 320 8.77 -1.30 29.51
CA VAL A 320 9.75 -1.65 28.47
C VAL A 320 10.93 -0.69 28.59
N SER A 321 12.16 -1.19 28.42
CA SER A 321 13.35 -0.33 28.50
C SER A 321 13.36 0.69 27.36
N ALA A 322 14.04 1.83 27.57
CA ALA A 322 14.10 2.90 26.58
C ALA A 322 14.73 2.43 25.25
N GLU A 323 15.74 1.57 25.32
CA GLU A 323 16.45 1.03 24.16
C GLU A 323 15.52 0.18 23.28
N VAL A 324 14.70 -0.67 23.90
CA VAL A 324 13.72 -1.48 23.17
C VAL A 324 12.64 -0.58 22.58
N ALA A 325 12.16 0.42 23.34
CA ALA A 325 11.16 1.36 22.83
C ALA A 325 11.69 2.12 21.60
N ASP A 326 12.92 2.62 21.66
CA ASP A 326 13.57 3.35 20.56
C ASP A 326 13.80 2.45 19.34
N PHE A 327 14.27 1.22 19.56
CA PHE A 327 14.43 0.22 18.50
C PHE A 327 13.10 -0.08 17.78
N LEU A 328 12.03 -0.34 18.54
CA LEU A 328 10.72 -0.64 17.95
C LEU A 328 10.14 0.57 17.20
N THR A 329 10.39 1.79 17.68
CA THR A 329 10.00 3.03 17.00
C THR A 329 10.73 3.15 15.65
N TRP A 330 12.05 2.95 15.64
CA TRP A 330 12.83 3.00 14.40
C TRP A 330 12.53 1.87 13.42
N LEU A 331 12.17 0.69 13.91
CA LEU A 331 11.67 -0.41 13.07
C LEU A 331 10.41 0.01 12.29
N GLY A 332 9.54 0.80 12.92
CA GLY A 332 8.40 1.46 12.27
C GLY A 332 8.83 2.46 11.19
N TYR A 333 9.76 3.37 11.52
CA TYR A 333 10.27 4.37 10.59
C TYR A 333 10.98 3.78 9.36
N VAL A 334 11.64 2.63 9.50
CA VAL A 334 12.25 1.90 8.36
C VAL A 334 11.20 1.52 7.30
N ASN A 335 9.91 1.44 7.63
CA ASN A 335 8.86 1.24 6.63
C ASN A 335 8.87 2.33 5.54
N SER A 336 9.11 3.60 5.92
CA SER A 336 9.19 4.73 4.99
C SER A 336 10.37 4.62 4.01
N LEU A 337 11.41 3.86 4.37
CA LEU A 337 12.52 3.49 3.47
C LEU A 337 12.15 2.32 2.55
N ILE A 338 11.45 1.32 3.07
CA ILE A 338 11.09 0.09 2.34
C ILE A 338 10.12 0.39 1.19
N ASN A 339 9.18 1.32 1.37
CA ASN A 339 8.15 1.65 0.39
C ASN A 339 8.72 1.97 -1.02
N PRO A 340 9.61 2.96 -1.21
CA PRO A 340 10.27 3.23 -2.50
C PRO A 340 11.00 2.03 -3.10
N LEU A 341 11.67 1.22 -2.28
CA LEU A 341 12.40 0.03 -2.74
C LEU A 341 11.44 -0.98 -3.35
N LEU A 342 10.28 -1.20 -2.71
CA LEU A 342 9.25 -2.07 -3.26
C LEU A 342 8.67 -1.52 -4.57
N TYR A 343 8.43 -0.21 -4.69
CA TYR A 343 7.95 0.37 -5.95
C TYR A 343 8.95 0.22 -7.09
N THR A 344 10.23 0.51 -6.83
CA THR A 344 11.29 0.47 -7.84
C THR A 344 11.69 -0.95 -8.25
N SER A 345 11.66 -1.91 -7.33
CA SER A 345 11.97 -3.31 -7.65
C SER A 345 10.93 -3.98 -8.53
N PHE A 346 9.66 -3.55 -8.41
CA PHE A 346 8.55 -4.30 -8.98
C PHE A 346 7.77 -3.59 -10.09
N ASN A 347 7.97 -2.28 -10.28
CA ASN A 347 7.38 -1.54 -11.37
C ASN A 347 8.45 -1.09 -12.38
N GLU A 348 8.47 -1.74 -13.55
CA GLU A 348 9.44 -1.47 -14.61
C GLU A 348 9.38 -0.02 -15.12
N ASP A 349 8.20 0.63 -15.10
CA ASP A 349 8.09 2.04 -15.49
C ASP A 349 8.79 2.95 -14.46
N PHE A 350 8.67 2.65 -13.16
CA PHE A 350 9.43 3.36 -12.12
C PHE A 350 10.92 3.06 -12.23
N LYS A 351 11.30 1.81 -12.44
CA LYS A 351 12.71 1.42 -12.61
C LYS A 351 13.36 2.14 -13.79
N MET A 352 12.66 2.27 -14.91
CA MET A 352 13.13 3.01 -16.08
C MET A 352 13.23 4.52 -15.79
N ALA A 353 12.23 5.10 -15.11
CA ALA A 353 12.26 6.51 -14.72
C ALA A 353 13.43 6.81 -13.75
N PHE A 354 13.66 5.96 -12.76
CA PHE A 354 14.80 6.06 -11.85
C PHE A 354 16.15 5.97 -12.57
N LYS A 355 16.32 5.01 -13.48
CA LYS A 355 17.54 4.91 -14.30
C LYS A 355 17.77 6.17 -15.13
N LYS A 356 16.70 6.76 -15.67
CA LYS A 356 16.78 8.02 -16.43
C LYS A 356 17.21 9.18 -15.52
N LEU A 357 16.66 9.28 -14.31
CA LEU A 357 17.04 10.31 -13.35
C LEU A 357 18.52 10.22 -12.97
N ILE A 358 19.01 9.02 -12.67
CA ILE A 358 20.43 8.79 -12.33
C ILE A 358 21.33 9.21 -13.50
N ARG A 359 21.00 8.81 -14.74
CA ARG A 359 21.78 9.20 -15.92
C ARG A 359 21.75 10.71 -16.19
N CYS A 360 20.63 11.39 -15.92
CA CYS A 360 20.56 12.84 -16.06
C CYS A 360 21.42 13.55 -15.02
N TRP A 361 21.50 13.01 -13.81
CA TRP A 361 22.36 13.52 -12.74
C TRP A 361 23.85 13.29 -13.05
N GLU A 362 24.23 12.14 -13.60
CA GLU A 362 25.62 11.86 -14.02
C GLU A 362 26.11 12.76 -15.18
N ASN A 363 25.20 13.30 -15.98
CA ASN A 363 25.50 14.13 -17.16
C ASN A 363 25.34 15.64 -16.93
N SER A 364 24.95 16.07 -15.72
CA SER A 364 24.81 17.49 -15.32
C SER A 364 26.01 17.91 -14.48
#